data_AF-A0A920WKN1-F1
#
_entry.id   AF-A0A920WKN1-F1
#
_cell.length_a   1.000
_cell.length_b   1.000
_cell.length_c   1.000
_cell.angle_alpha   90.00
_cell.angle_beta   90.00
_cell.angle_gamma   90.00
#
_symmetry.space_group_name_H-M   'P 1'
#
loop_
_entity.id
_entity.type
_entity.pdbx_description
1 polymer ?
#
loop_
_entity_poly.entity_id
_entity_poly.type
_entity_poly.pdbx_seq_one_letter_code
_entity_poly.pdbx_strand_id
1 'polypeptide(L)'
;MDERPAPDPVKLAGQFDEWVRGETLVGRMLANLKTGRMPEVLAGAADGPHADRVAPLVVLWDGWERGRTIPLEVAEGLRDGGLERLLADLASG
;
A
#
# COMPACT_ATOMS: atom_id res chain seq x y z
N MET A 1 -13.32 -19.44 8.28
CA MET A 1 -13.58 -18.08 7.76
C MET A 1 -12.52 -17.19 8.38
N ASP A 2 -11.85 -16.36 7.59
CA ASP A 2 -10.91 -15.37 8.14
C ASP A 2 -11.74 -14.32 8.89
N GLU A 3 -11.66 -14.30 10.23
CA GLU A 3 -12.45 -13.39 11.09
C GLU A 3 -11.90 -11.96 11.08
N ARG A 4 -10.80 -11.71 10.37
CA ARG A 4 -10.19 -10.38 10.29
C ARG A 4 -11.08 -9.43 9.46
N PRO A 5 -11.22 -8.16 9.88
CA PRO A 5 -11.91 -7.16 9.09
C PRO A 5 -11.36 -7.09 7.66
N ALA A 6 -12.23 -6.80 6.71
CA ALA A 6 -11.82 -6.52 5.34
C ALA A 6 -10.80 -5.35 5.33
N PRO A 7 -9.85 -5.33 4.37
CA PRO A 7 -9.01 -4.16 4.15
C PRO A 7 -9.87 -2.91 3.94
N ASP A 8 -9.39 -1.79 4.46
CA ASP A 8 -10.07 -0.50 4.39
C ASP A 8 -9.15 0.51 3.69
N PRO A 9 -9.39 0.82 2.39
CA PRO A 9 -8.56 1.73 1.63
C PRO A 9 -8.43 3.13 2.25
N VAL A 10 -9.45 3.60 2.97
CA VAL A 10 -9.43 4.92 3.64
C VAL A 10 -8.44 4.90 4.81
N LYS A 11 -8.46 3.84 5.63
CA LYS A 11 -7.49 3.69 6.74
C LYS A 11 -6.06 3.56 6.23
N LEU A 12 -5.85 2.79 5.15
CA LEU A 12 -4.54 2.63 4.54
C LEU A 12 -4.01 3.96 3.99
N ALA A 13 -4.88 4.76 3.36
CA ALA A 13 -4.52 6.08 2.88
C ALA A 13 -4.10 6.99 4.03
N GLY A 14 -4.85 7.00 5.15
CA GLY A 14 -4.50 7.78 6.33
C GLY A 14 -3.14 7.39 6.92
N GLN A 15 -2.85 6.09 7.03
CA GLN A 15 -1.56 5.59 7.53
C GLN A 15 -0.38 5.95 6.61
N PHE A 16 -0.62 6.00 5.30
CA PHE A 16 0.40 6.41 4.33
C PHE A 16 0.63 7.92 4.41
N ASP A 17 -0.43 8.70 4.49
CA ASP A 17 -0.40 10.16 4.58
C ASP A 17 0.28 10.66 5.88
N GLU A 18 0.11 9.95 7.01
CA GLU A 18 0.91 10.20 8.23
C GLU A 18 2.42 10.18 7.95
N TRP A 19 2.90 9.25 7.10
CA TRP A 19 4.31 9.20 6.73
C TRP A 19 4.69 10.32 5.76
N VAL A 20 3.85 10.59 4.77
CA VAL A 20 4.07 11.70 3.82
C VAL A 20 4.19 13.04 4.55
N ARG A 21 3.40 13.25 5.61
CA ARG A 21 3.47 14.43 6.49
C ARG A 21 4.63 14.41 7.50
N GLY A 22 5.42 13.34 7.55
CA GLY A 22 6.55 13.18 8.48
C GLY A 22 6.14 12.87 9.93
N GLU A 23 4.91 12.42 10.16
CA GLU A 23 4.35 12.13 11.49
C GLU A 23 4.70 10.72 11.98
N THR A 24 5.09 9.83 11.08
CA THR A 24 5.50 8.46 11.40
C THR A 24 6.75 8.02 10.63
N LEU A 25 7.46 7.03 11.18
CA LEU A 25 8.64 6.45 10.56
C LEU A 25 8.26 5.49 9.43
N VAL A 26 9.09 5.41 8.39
CA VAL A 26 8.86 4.54 7.22
C VAL A 26 8.60 3.07 7.61
N GLY A 27 9.37 2.52 8.53
CA GLY A 27 9.19 1.14 8.97
C GLY A 27 7.88 0.91 9.72
N ARG A 28 7.40 1.91 10.48
CA ARG A 28 6.10 1.85 11.17
C ARG A 28 4.95 1.97 10.16
N MET A 29 5.06 2.88 9.20
CA MET A 29 4.09 3.00 8.12
C MET A 29 3.94 1.69 7.34
N LEU A 30 5.04 1.08 6.87
CA LEU A 30 4.96 -0.18 6.12
C LEU A 30 4.39 -1.33 6.96
N ALA A 31 4.73 -1.40 8.25
CA ALA A 31 4.14 -2.38 9.17
C ALA A 31 2.63 -2.16 9.37
N ASN A 32 2.19 -0.91 9.47
CA ASN A 32 0.78 -0.55 9.57
C ASN A 32 0.01 -0.93 8.29
N LEU A 33 0.54 -0.60 7.11
CA LEU A 33 -0.05 -0.98 5.83
C LEU A 33 -0.17 -2.50 5.69
N LYS A 34 0.89 -3.24 6.06
CA LYS A 34 0.89 -4.70 6.04
C LYS A 34 -0.19 -5.27 6.97
N THR A 35 -0.28 -4.73 8.20
CA THR A 35 -1.29 -5.11 9.18
C THR A 35 -2.70 -4.78 8.69
N GLY A 36 -2.86 -3.64 8.00
CA GLY A 36 -4.08 -3.22 7.33
C GLY A 36 -4.40 -3.99 6.04
N ARG A 37 -3.65 -5.06 5.74
CA ARG A 37 -3.88 -5.97 4.61
C ARG A 37 -3.65 -5.33 3.23
N MET A 38 -2.70 -4.40 3.12
CA MET A 38 -2.24 -3.85 1.84
C MET A 38 -1.94 -4.91 0.75
N PRO A 39 -1.31 -6.07 1.04
CA PRO A 39 -1.08 -7.09 0.00
C PRO A 39 -2.36 -7.51 -0.73
N GLU A 40 -3.48 -7.55 -0.02
CA GLU A 40 -4.76 -7.98 -0.58
C GLU A 40 -5.43 -6.87 -1.39
N VAL A 41 -5.26 -5.61 -0.96
CA VAL A 41 -5.68 -4.44 -1.74
C VAL A 41 -4.94 -4.37 -3.07
N LEU A 42 -3.62 -4.59 -3.05
CA LEU A 42 -2.81 -4.61 -4.26
C LEU A 42 -3.21 -5.76 -5.19
N ALA A 43 -3.45 -6.96 -4.63
CA ALA A 43 -3.90 -8.11 -5.41
C ALA A 43 -5.28 -7.87 -6.05
N GLY A 44 -6.27 -7.40 -5.28
CA GLY A 44 -7.61 -7.12 -5.80
C GLY A 44 -7.62 -6.02 -6.86
N ALA A 45 -6.78 -4.98 -6.72
CA ALA A 45 -6.63 -3.95 -7.73
C ALA A 45 -5.94 -4.47 -9.01
N ALA A 46 -5.11 -5.50 -8.91
CA ALA A 46 -4.39 -6.10 -10.04
C ALA A 46 -5.33 -6.90 -10.95
N ASP A 47 -6.40 -7.46 -10.38
CA ASP A 47 -7.44 -8.19 -11.11
C ASP A 47 -8.54 -7.26 -11.68
N GLY A 48 -8.39 -5.93 -11.52
CA GLY A 48 -9.42 -4.94 -11.82
C GLY A 48 -9.01 -3.86 -12.82
N PRO A 49 -9.78 -2.75 -12.91
CA PRO A 49 -9.52 -1.66 -13.86
C PRO A 49 -8.24 -0.85 -13.54
N HIS A 50 -7.56 -1.15 -12.43
CA HIS A 50 -6.34 -0.49 -11.99
C HIS A 50 -5.07 -1.33 -12.25
N ALA A 51 -5.17 -2.46 -12.96
CA ALA A 51 -4.09 -3.43 -13.18
C ALA A 51 -2.76 -2.79 -13.58
N ASP A 52 -2.76 -1.96 -14.62
CA ASP A 52 -1.53 -1.32 -15.13
C ASP A 52 -0.89 -0.37 -14.11
N ARG A 53 -1.72 0.31 -13.29
CA ARG A 53 -1.23 1.24 -12.26
C ARG A 53 -0.65 0.49 -11.06
N VAL A 54 -1.27 -0.62 -10.67
CA VAL A 54 -0.86 -1.34 -9.46
C VAL A 54 0.30 -2.31 -9.70
N ALA A 55 0.52 -2.76 -10.94
CA ALA A 55 1.64 -3.64 -11.30
C ALA A 55 3.02 -3.19 -10.75
N PRO A 56 3.48 -1.95 -10.94
CA PRO A 56 4.74 -1.50 -10.34
C PRO A 56 4.72 -1.45 -8.80
N LEU A 57 3.57 -1.15 -8.19
CA LEU A 57 3.41 -1.12 -6.73
C LEU A 57 3.53 -2.52 -6.12
N VAL A 58 2.98 -3.53 -6.80
CA VAL A 58 3.11 -4.95 -6.42
C VAL A 58 4.58 -5.37 -6.42
N VAL A 59 5.35 -4.97 -7.43
CA VAL A 59 6.79 -5.31 -7.53
C VAL A 59 7.57 -4.71 -6.36
N LEU A 60 7.33 -3.44 -6.03
CA LEU A 60 7.96 -2.76 -4.89
C LEU A 60 7.61 -3.45 -3.56
N TRP A 61 6.32 -3.73 -3.36
CA TRP A 61 5.83 -4.39 -2.16
C TRP A 61 6.43 -5.78 -1.98
N ASP A 62 6.46 -6.59 -3.05
CA ASP A 62 7.04 -7.92 -3.03
C ASP A 62 8.57 -7.89 -2.82
N GLY A 63 9.26 -6.90 -3.39
CA GLY A 63 10.67 -6.65 -3.13
C GLY A 63 10.96 -6.42 -1.64
N TRP A 64 10.13 -5.62 -0.98
CA TRP A 64 10.21 -5.38 0.46
C TRP A 64 9.95 -6.64 1.29
N GLU A 65 8.84 -7.33 1.02
CA GLU A 65 8.42 -8.54 1.74
C GLU A 65 9.49 -9.65 1.69
N ARG A 66 10.25 -9.71 0.59
CA ARG A 66 11.33 -10.68 0.38
C ARG A 66 12.70 -10.17 0.81
N GLY A 67 12.77 -9.01 1.46
CA GLY A 67 14.01 -8.41 1.98
C GLY A 67 15.00 -7.97 0.90
N ARG A 68 14.53 -7.74 -0.34
CA ARG A 68 15.37 -7.33 -1.48
C ARG A 68 15.46 -5.81 -1.64
N THR A 69 14.49 -5.08 -1.13
CA THR A 69 14.41 -3.61 -1.26
C THR A 69 14.25 -2.99 0.12
N ILE A 70 15.00 -1.92 0.38
CA ILE A 70 15.01 -1.29 1.71
C ILE A 70 13.71 -0.48 1.94
N PRO A 71 13.27 -0.29 3.21
CA PRO A 71 12.00 0.38 3.51
C PRO A 71 11.81 1.76 2.87
N LEU A 72 12.86 2.58 2.82
CA LEU A 72 12.77 3.94 2.27
C LEU A 72 12.51 3.94 0.75
N GLU A 73 13.28 3.16 0.00
CA GLU A 73 13.09 3.01 -1.46
C GLU A 73 11.69 2.50 -1.81
N VAL A 74 11.15 1.58 -0.99
CA VAL A 74 9.80 1.05 -1.17
C VAL A 74 8.77 2.16 -0.95
N ALA A 75 8.89 2.91 0.15
CA ALA A 75 7.94 3.98 0.47
C ALA A 75 7.96 5.12 -0.56
N GLU A 76 9.14 5.53 -1.01
CA GLU A 76 9.30 6.51 -2.08
C GLU A 76 8.72 5.99 -3.39
N GLY A 77 9.01 4.74 -3.75
CA GLY A 77 8.43 4.12 -4.95
C GLY A 77 6.91 3.99 -4.88
N LEU A 78 6.33 3.69 -3.72
CA LEU A 78 4.88 3.65 -3.52
C LEU A 78 4.25 5.04 -3.69
N ARG A 79 4.89 6.09 -3.15
CA ARG A 79 4.45 7.48 -3.32
C ARG A 79 4.49 7.88 -4.79
N ASP A 80 5.65 7.70 -5.42
CA ASP A 80 5.91 8.14 -6.79
C ASP A 80 5.10 7.30 -7.81
N GLY A 81 4.80 6.04 -7.47
CA GLY A 81 3.88 5.17 -8.21
C GLY A 81 2.39 5.46 -7.97
N GLY A 82 2.05 6.45 -7.15
CA GLY A 82 0.69 6.94 -6.99
C GLY A 82 -0.19 6.07 -6.08
N LEU A 83 0.36 5.44 -5.04
CA LEU A 83 -0.39 4.65 -4.07
C LEU A 83 -1.57 5.45 -3.46
N GLU A 84 -1.37 6.71 -3.11
CA GLU A 84 -2.44 7.58 -2.58
C GLU A 84 -3.63 7.67 -3.53
N ARG A 85 -3.34 7.86 -4.83
CA ARG A 85 -4.38 7.94 -5.84
C ARG A 85 -5.09 6.62 -6.03
N LEU A 86 -4.36 5.51 -6.02
CA LEU A 86 -4.96 4.17 -6.07
C LEU A 86 -5.92 3.96 -4.89
N LEU A 87 -5.49 4.26 -3.67
CA LEU A 87 -6.32 4.08 -2.47
C LEU A 87 -7.56 4.98 -2.47
N ALA A 88 -7.43 6.22 -2.96
CA ALA A 88 -8.56 7.14 -3.11
C ALA A 88 -9.60 6.65 -4.14
N ASP A 89 -9.13 6.14 -5.28
CA ASP A 89 -10.02 5.59 -6.31
C ASP A 89 -10.75 4.34 -5.76
N LEU A 90 -10.05 3.45 -5.05
CA LEU A 90 -10.64 2.26 -4.42
C LEU A 90 -11.61 2.58 -3.27
N ALA A 91 -11.40 3.69 -2.55
CA ALA A 91 -12.31 4.15 -1.50
C ALA A 91 -13.63 4.74 -2.06
N SER A 92 -13.64 5.11 -3.34
CA SER A 92 -14.77 5.76 -4.02
C SER A 92 -15.59 4.79 -4.88
N GLY A 93 -15.14 3.55 -5.03
CA GLY A 93 -15.73 2.51 -5.88
C GLY A 93 -16.72 1.59 -5.16
#